data_AF-A0A2Z7DHJ9-F1
#
_entry.id   AF-A0A2Z7DHJ9-F1
#
_cell.length_a   1.000
_cell.length_b   1.000
_cell.length_c   1.000
_cell.angle_alpha   90.00
_cell.angle_beta   90.00
_cell.angle_gamma   90.00
#
_symmetry.space_group_name_H-M   'P 1'
#
loop_
_entity.id
_entity.type
_entity.pdbx_description
1 polymer ?
#
loop_
_entity_poly.entity_id
_entity_poly.type
_entity_poly.pdbx_seq_one_letter_code
_entity_poly.pdbx_strand_id
1 'polypeptide(L)'
;FLCRNYVLNGLADALYNVFCEKKTAKELWESLDRKYKTEDAGAKKFLVGRFLDFKMLDSKPVISQVQELQLILHDVHAEGMTLSESFQVAAIIEKLPPAWKEFKNYLKHKRKEMNVDELVVRLRIEEDNRNSMLDSKTSYKSSSGTSAYYCTMFMLRG
;
A
#
# COMPACT_ATOMS: atom_id res chain seq x y z
N PHE A 1 27.04 -22.24 -11.96
CA PHE A 1 28.50 -22.02 -11.82
C PHE A 1 28.94 -20.60 -12.15
N LEU A 2 28.47 -19.98 -13.24
CA LEU A 2 28.88 -18.63 -13.64
C LEU A 2 28.65 -17.56 -12.55
N CYS A 3 27.48 -17.53 -11.91
CA CYS A 3 27.13 -16.51 -10.92
C CYS A 3 28.11 -16.44 -9.72
N ARG A 4 28.58 -17.58 -9.22
CA ARG A 4 29.54 -17.64 -8.10
C ARG A 4 30.88 -16.99 -8.47
N ASN A 5 31.41 -17.32 -9.65
CA ASN A 5 32.69 -16.78 -10.11
C ASN A 5 32.59 -15.28 -10.39
N TYR A 6 31.46 -14.80 -10.93
CA TYR A 6 31.21 -13.37 -11.09
C TYR A 6 31.26 -12.62 -9.76
N VAL A 7 30.62 -13.15 -8.71
CA VAL A 7 30.63 -12.53 -7.38
C VAL A 7 32.04 -12.54 -6.78
N LEU A 8 32.77 -13.66 -6.87
CA LEU A 8 34.13 -13.76 -6.34
C LEU A 8 35.12 -12.82 -7.05
N ASN A 9 35.01 -12.67 -8.37
CA ASN A 9 35.89 -11.78 -9.13
C ASN A 9 35.65 -10.29 -8.85
N GLY A 10 34.51 -9.94 -8.24
CA GLY A 10 34.23 -8.58 -7.77
C GLY A 10 34.79 -8.27 -6.38
N LEU A 11 35.35 -9.26 -5.67
CA LEU A 11 35.90 -9.09 -4.32
C LEU A 11 37.38 -8.71 -4.37
N ALA A 12 37.82 -7.88 -3.43
CA ALA A 12 39.24 -7.65 -3.19
C ALA A 12 39.93 -8.93 -2.69
N ASP A 13 41.23 -9.08 -2.95
CA ASP A 13 42.01 -10.30 -2.63
C ASP A 13 41.86 -10.78 -1.18
N ALA A 14 41.82 -9.85 -0.23
CA ALA A 14 41.62 -10.15 1.19
C ALA A 14 40.26 -10.79 1.50
N LEU A 15 39.22 -10.46 0.72
CA LEU A 15 37.88 -11.04 0.85
C LEU A 15 37.72 -12.29 0.02
N TYR A 16 38.35 -12.34 -1.16
CA TYR A 16 38.36 -13.52 -2.01
C TYR A 16 38.81 -14.76 -1.23
N ASN A 17 39.93 -14.67 -0.50
CA ASN A 17 40.48 -15.80 0.26
C ASN A 17 39.55 -16.29 1.39
N VAL A 18 38.71 -15.42 1.92
CA VAL A 18 37.76 -15.76 3.01
C VAL A 18 36.47 -16.38 2.46
N PHE A 19 36.07 -15.99 1.25
CA PHE A 19 34.77 -16.35 0.68
C PHE A 19 34.86 -17.41 -0.44
N CYS A 20 36.06 -17.71 -0.96
CA CYS A 20 36.28 -18.73 -1.99
C CYS A 20 35.92 -20.15 -1.53
N GLU A 21 35.94 -20.42 -0.22
CA GLU A 21 35.56 -21.72 0.36
C GLU A 21 34.05 -22.02 0.22
N LYS A 22 33.21 -21.01 -0.04
CA LYS A 22 31.77 -21.21 -0.23
C LYS A 22 31.51 -21.90 -1.55
N LYS A 23 30.81 -23.05 -1.52
CA LYS A 23 30.63 -23.94 -2.68
C LYS A 23 29.54 -23.44 -3.62
N THR A 24 28.53 -22.76 -3.10
CA THR A 24 27.40 -22.26 -3.89
C THR A 24 27.35 -20.74 -3.94
N ALA A 25 26.76 -20.19 -5.02
CA ALA A 25 26.53 -18.74 -5.12
C ALA A 25 25.58 -18.25 -4.01
N LYS A 26 24.63 -19.09 -3.59
CA LYS A 26 23.68 -18.78 -2.51
C LYS A 26 24.40 -18.62 -1.16
N GLU A 27 25.21 -19.60 -0.75
CA GLU A 27 25.96 -19.52 0.51
C GLU A 27 26.99 -18.38 0.53
N LEU A 28 27.58 -18.08 -0.63
CA LEU A 28 28.47 -16.95 -0.83
C LEU A 28 27.73 -15.64 -0.60
N TRP A 29 26.59 -15.46 -1.28
CA TRP A 29 25.75 -14.27 -1.14
C TRP A 29 25.23 -14.10 0.30
N GLU A 30 24.68 -15.15 0.91
CA GLU A 30 24.19 -15.11 2.30
C GLU A 30 25.30 -14.80 3.31
N SER A 31 26.54 -15.24 3.06
CA SER A 31 27.67 -14.93 3.94
C SER A 31 28.20 -13.51 3.75
N LEU A 32 28.17 -12.99 2.52
CA LEU A 32 28.48 -11.59 2.22
C LEU A 32 27.43 -10.67 2.83
N ASP A 33 26.15 -10.98 2.60
CA ASP A 33 25.00 -10.29 3.19
C ASP A 33 25.13 -10.27 4.71
N ARG A 34 25.33 -11.43 5.37
CA ARG A 34 25.49 -11.47 6.84
C ARG A 34 26.69 -10.65 7.36
N LYS A 35 27.81 -10.62 6.64
CA LYS A 35 29.05 -9.96 7.12
C LYS A 35 29.04 -8.45 6.90
N TYR A 36 28.37 -7.98 5.85
CA TYR A 36 28.44 -6.58 5.40
C TYR A 36 27.09 -5.87 5.40
N LYS A 37 25.97 -6.58 5.52
CA LYS A 37 24.68 -5.97 5.83
C LYS A 37 24.79 -5.42 7.23
N THR A 38 24.97 -4.10 7.30
CA THR A 38 24.84 -3.37 8.54
C THR A 38 23.36 -3.48 8.91
N GLU A 39 23.07 -4.11 10.04
CA GLU A 39 21.72 -4.10 10.59
C GLU A 39 21.44 -2.64 11.00
N ASP A 40 20.90 -1.86 10.06
CA ASP A 40 20.64 -0.46 10.31
C ASP A 40 19.41 -0.37 11.23
N ALA A 41 19.68 -0.30 12.54
CA ALA A 41 18.65 -0.01 13.53
C ALA A 41 17.89 1.29 13.21
N GLY A 42 18.48 2.19 12.42
CA GLY A 42 17.83 3.35 11.81
C GLY A 42 16.78 2.96 10.77
N ALA A 43 17.08 2.05 9.84
CA ALA A 43 16.16 1.56 8.82
C ALA A 43 14.90 0.92 9.42
N LYS A 44 15.06 0.03 10.42
CA LYS A 44 13.92 -0.59 11.11
C LYS A 44 13.02 0.47 11.77
N LYS A 45 13.62 1.41 12.53
CA LYS A 45 12.89 2.51 13.18
C LYS A 45 12.22 3.43 12.16
N PHE A 46 12.89 3.72 11.06
CA PHE A 46 12.35 4.55 9.98
C PHE A 46 11.14 3.89 9.33
N LEU A 47 11.20 2.61 8.99
CA LEU A 47 10.06 1.89 8.41
C LEU A 47 8.87 1.82 9.37
N VAL A 48 9.11 1.58 10.66
CA VAL A 48 8.06 1.62 11.69
C VAL A 48 7.42 3.01 11.76
N GLY A 49 8.23 4.07 11.80
CA GLY A 49 7.73 5.45 11.78
C GLY A 49 6.90 5.74 10.52
N ARG A 50 7.43 5.40 9.35
CA ARG A 50 6.77 5.57 8.04
C ARG A 50 5.45 4.81 7.97
N PHE A 51 5.39 3.59 8.52
CA PHE A 51 4.15 2.83 8.63
C PHE A 51 3.15 3.48 9.57
N LEU A 52 3.57 3.91 10.77
CA LEU A 52 2.69 4.54 11.76
C LEU A 52 2.11 5.86 11.24
N ASP A 53 2.95 6.70 10.62
CA ASP A 53 2.59 8.02 10.11
C ASP A 53 1.74 7.98 8.83
N PHE A 54 1.74 6.85 8.10
CA PHE A 54 0.94 6.69 6.89
C PHE A 54 -0.56 6.87 7.19
N LYS A 55 -1.21 7.80 6.50
CA LYS A 55 -2.64 8.08 6.61
C LYS A 55 -3.22 8.17 5.21
N MET A 56 -4.35 7.48 4.97
CA MET A 56 -5.04 7.61 3.70
C MET A 56 -5.81 8.93 3.67
N LEU A 57 -5.84 9.53 2.49
CA LEU A 57 -6.51 10.79 2.18
C LEU A 57 -7.77 10.51 1.37
N ASP A 58 -8.85 11.24 1.66
CA ASP A 58 -10.12 11.16 0.92
C ASP A 58 -9.97 11.61 -0.54
N SER A 59 -8.96 12.44 -0.85
CA SER A 59 -8.72 13.01 -2.18
C SER A 59 -8.03 12.05 -3.15
N LYS A 60 -7.66 10.85 -2.71
CA LYS A 60 -6.93 9.86 -3.51
C LYS A 60 -7.71 8.54 -3.53
N PRO A 61 -7.60 7.74 -4.61
CA PRO A 61 -8.15 6.39 -4.61
C PRO A 61 -7.58 5.56 -3.46
N VAL A 62 -8.45 4.89 -2.71
CA VAL A 62 -8.10 3.98 -1.63
C VAL A 62 -7.25 2.84 -2.16
N ILE A 63 -7.56 2.30 -3.33
CA ILE A 63 -6.78 1.18 -3.90
C ILE A 63 -5.31 1.56 -4.15
N SER A 64 -5.04 2.76 -4.67
CA SER A 64 -3.66 3.25 -4.83
C SER A 64 -2.93 3.35 -3.49
N GLN A 65 -3.61 3.86 -2.46
CA GLN A 65 -3.03 4.05 -1.14
C GLN A 65 -2.83 2.72 -0.38
N VAL A 66 -3.69 1.72 -0.63
CA VAL A 66 -3.49 0.36 -0.12
C VAL A 66 -2.24 -0.27 -0.72
N GLN A 67 -2.00 -0.08 -2.02
CA GLN A 67 -0.77 -0.57 -2.68
C GLN A 67 0.48 0.11 -2.09
N GLU A 68 0.45 1.43 -1.85
CA GLU A 68 1.53 2.14 -1.16
C GLU A 68 1.80 1.56 0.24
N LEU A 69 0.74 1.26 1.01
CA LEU A 69 0.88 0.64 2.33
C LEU A 69 1.44 -0.78 2.26
N GLN A 70 1.06 -1.56 1.24
CA GLN A 70 1.61 -2.90 1.00
C GLN A 70 3.11 -2.86 0.68
N LEU A 71 3.58 -1.83 -0.04
CA LEU A 71 5.02 -1.62 -0.25
C LEU A 71 5.75 -1.37 1.07
N ILE A 72 5.16 -0.57 1.98
CA ILE A 72 5.76 -0.36 3.31
C ILE A 72 5.81 -1.68 4.10
N LEU A 73 4.73 -2.48 4.08
CA LEU A 73 4.69 -3.78 4.75
C LEU A 73 5.72 -4.76 4.16
N HIS A 74 5.92 -4.73 2.85
CA HIS A 74 6.95 -5.52 2.18
C HIS A 74 8.36 -5.12 2.62
N ASP A 75 8.65 -3.81 2.69
CA ASP A 75 9.95 -3.32 3.19
C ASP A 75 10.18 -3.72 4.65
N VAL A 76 9.14 -3.64 5.49
CA VAL A 76 9.17 -4.09 6.89
C VAL A 76 9.53 -5.59 6.96
N HIS A 77 8.92 -6.40 6.11
CA HIS A 77 9.23 -7.83 6.01
C HIS A 77 10.65 -8.10 5.53
N ALA A 78 11.14 -7.34 4.54
CA ALA A 78 12.50 -7.46 4.00
C ALA A 78 13.58 -7.12 5.05
N GLU A 79 13.27 -6.22 5.99
CA GLU A 79 14.11 -5.92 7.16
C GLU A 79 13.99 -6.96 8.31
N GLY A 80 13.27 -8.05 8.08
CA GLY A 80 13.11 -9.15 9.03
C GLY A 80 12.07 -8.91 10.13
N MET A 81 11.23 -7.88 10.00
CA MET A 81 10.10 -7.67 10.90
C MET A 81 8.86 -8.34 10.31
N THR A 82 8.34 -9.38 10.98
CA THR A 82 7.15 -10.09 10.54
C THR A 82 5.90 -9.53 11.23
N LEU A 83 4.89 -9.21 10.45
CA LEU A 83 3.57 -8.77 10.93
C LEU A 83 2.54 -9.83 10.59
N SER A 84 1.70 -10.21 11.56
CA SER A 84 0.63 -11.18 11.33
C SER A 84 -0.35 -10.67 10.28
N GLU A 85 -0.96 -11.58 9.53
CA GLU A 85 -1.97 -11.23 8.54
C GLU A 85 -3.15 -10.46 9.17
N SER A 86 -3.59 -10.87 10.36
CA SER A 86 -4.61 -10.18 11.14
C SER A 86 -4.24 -8.74 11.48
N PHE A 87 -2.96 -8.48 11.80
CA PHE A 87 -2.46 -7.13 12.05
C PHE A 87 -2.47 -6.29 10.78
N GLN A 88 -2.04 -6.85 9.64
CA GLN A 88 -2.04 -6.14 8.36
C GLN A 88 -3.46 -5.72 7.95
N VAL A 89 -4.43 -6.63 8.06
CA VAL A 89 -5.84 -6.38 7.79
C VAL A 89 -6.38 -5.28 8.72
N ALA A 90 -6.14 -5.39 10.02
CA ALA A 90 -6.56 -4.37 10.98
C ALA A 90 -5.91 -3.00 10.69
N ALA A 91 -4.62 -2.98 10.34
CA ALA A 91 -3.90 -1.75 10.02
C ALA A 91 -4.46 -1.04 8.78
N ILE A 92 -4.77 -1.78 7.71
CA ILE A 92 -5.41 -1.22 6.50
C ILE A 92 -6.76 -0.62 6.86
N ILE A 93 -7.60 -1.36 7.60
CA ILE A 93 -8.93 -0.90 8.06
C ILE A 93 -8.81 0.36 8.92
N GLU A 94 -7.83 0.41 9.82
CA GLU A 94 -7.64 1.57 10.69
C GLU A 94 -7.21 2.82 9.91
N LYS A 95 -6.41 2.64 8.86
CA LYS A 95 -5.88 3.72 8.01
C LYS A 95 -6.86 4.22 6.95
N LEU A 96 -8.03 3.59 6.79
CA LEU A 96 -9.04 4.03 5.83
C LEU A 96 -9.42 5.50 6.02
N PRO A 97 -9.71 6.24 4.93
CA PRO A 97 -10.05 7.64 5.00
C PRO A 97 -11.33 7.91 5.81
N PRO A 98 -11.51 9.12 6.38
CA PRO A 98 -12.72 9.51 7.09
C PRO A 98 -14.02 9.28 6.33
N ALA A 99 -14.04 9.49 5.00
CA ALA A 99 -15.23 9.23 4.18
C ALA A 99 -15.66 7.75 4.19
N TRP A 100 -14.78 6.84 4.58
CA TRP A 100 -15.01 5.39 4.63
C TRP A 100 -15.43 4.90 6.02
N LYS A 101 -15.77 5.80 6.96
CA LYS A 101 -16.12 5.46 8.36
C LYS A 101 -17.20 4.39 8.48
N GLU A 102 -18.27 4.48 7.69
CA GLU A 102 -19.36 3.49 7.74
C GLU A 102 -18.90 2.10 7.27
N PHE A 103 -18.14 2.05 6.17
CA PHE A 103 -17.55 0.82 5.66
C PHE A 103 -16.53 0.22 6.63
N LYS A 104 -15.69 1.06 7.24
CA LYS A 104 -14.77 0.69 8.33
C LYS A 104 -15.52 0.03 9.48
N ASN A 105 -16.66 0.60 9.91
CA ASN A 105 -17.49 0.00 10.95
C ASN A 105 -18.08 -1.34 10.52
N TYR A 106 -18.57 -1.46 9.28
CA TYR A 106 -19.03 -2.74 8.74
C TYR A 106 -17.95 -3.83 8.81
N LEU A 107 -16.72 -3.51 8.41
CA LEU A 107 -15.60 -4.45 8.47
C LEU A 107 -15.25 -4.88 9.90
N LYS A 108 -15.31 -3.96 10.87
CA LYS A 108 -15.03 -4.26 12.29
C LYS A 108 -16.03 -5.22 12.94
N HIS A 109 -17.30 -5.17 12.54
CA HIS A 109 -18.35 -6.02 13.11
C HIS A 109 -18.45 -7.38 12.39
N LYS A 110 -17.65 -7.60 11.36
CA LYS A 110 -17.68 -8.83 10.59
C LYS A 110 -17.01 -9.95 11.39
N ARG A 111 -17.78 -11.02 11.67
CA ARG A 111 -17.31 -12.18 12.43
C ARG A 111 -16.38 -13.12 11.67
N LYS A 112 -16.43 -13.11 10.34
CA LYS A 112 -15.61 -13.97 9.50
C LYS A 112 -14.20 -13.36 9.38
N GLU A 113 -13.18 -14.14 9.71
CA GLU A 113 -11.79 -13.77 9.42
C GLU A 113 -11.62 -13.51 7.92
N MET A 114 -10.85 -12.47 7.64
CA MET A 114 -10.60 -11.97 6.29
C MET A 114 -9.10 -11.81 6.13
N ASN A 115 -8.56 -12.26 4.99
CA ASN A 115 -7.17 -12.02 4.62
C ASN A 115 -7.02 -10.69 3.85
N VAL A 116 -5.77 -10.29 3.58
CA VAL A 116 -5.46 -9.02 2.90
C VAL A 116 -6.07 -8.98 1.51
N ASP A 117 -6.00 -10.06 0.74
CA ASP A 117 -6.53 -10.10 -0.63
C ASP A 117 -8.06 -9.94 -0.66
N GLU A 118 -8.77 -10.64 0.23
CA GLU A 118 -10.22 -10.55 0.35
C GLU A 118 -10.66 -9.16 0.83
N LEU A 119 -9.83 -8.47 1.63
CA LEU A 119 -10.05 -7.07 1.99
C LEU A 119 -9.87 -6.15 0.78
N VAL A 120 -8.79 -6.32 0.01
CA VAL A 120 -8.49 -5.50 -1.18
C VAL A 120 -9.62 -5.59 -2.22
N VAL A 121 -10.14 -6.80 -2.46
CA VAL A 121 -11.30 -6.98 -3.37
C VAL A 121 -12.51 -6.20 -2.89
N ARG A 122 -12.80 -6.23 -1.59
CA ARG A 122 -13.94 -5.48 -1.02
C ARG A 122 -13.74 -3.97 -1.08
N LEU A 123 -12.53 -3.49 -0.84
CA LEU A 123 -12.21 -2.07 -0.98
C LEU A 123 -12.41 -1.61 -2.43
N ARG A 124 -12.05 -2.44 -3.41
CA ARG A 124 -12.21 -2.10 -4.83
C ARG A 124 -13.70 -1.96 -5.19
N ILE A 125 -14.52 -2.94 -4.79
CA ILE A 125 -15.96 -2.92 -5.05
C ILE A 125 -16.63 -1.69 -4.40
N GLU A 126 -16.28 -1.39 -3.16
CA GLU A 126 -16.83 -0.24 -2.44
C GLU A 126 -16.40 1.10 -3.07
N GLU A 127 -15.15 1.19 -3.56
CA GLU A 127 -14.66 2.37 -4.27
C GLU A 127 -15.43 2.61 -5.58
N ASP A 128 -15.62 1.55 -6.37
CA ASP A 128 -16.39 1.60 -7.61
C ASP A 128 -17.86 2.01 -7.35
N ASN A 129 -18.47 1.47 -6.29
CA ASN A 129 -19.83 1.84 -5.86
C ASN A 129 -19.92 3.34 -5.51
N ARG A 130 -18.95 3.88 -4.77
CA ARG A 130 -18.90 5.30 -4.41
C ARG A 130 -18.74 6.20 -5.62
N ASN A 131 -17.91 5.80 -6.58
CA ASN A 131 -17.70 6.54 -7.84
C ASN A 131 -18.99 6.59 -8.66
N SER A 132 -19.70 5.47 -8.81
CA SER A 132 -20.99 5.44 -9.52
C SER A 132 -22.08 6.35 -8.90
N MET A 133 -22.07 6.50 -7.57
CA MET A 133 -22.96 7.41 -6.86
C MET A 133 -22.61 8.90 -7.06
N LEU A 134 -21.35 9.22 -7.35
CA LEU A 134 -20.94 10.58 -7.67
C LEU A 134 -21.37 10.97 -9.10
N ASP A 135 -21.21 10.06 -10.06
CA ASP A 135 -21.61 10.30 -11.46
C ASP A 135 -23.12 10.55 -11.58
N SER A 136 -23.93 9.75 -10.87
CA SER A 136 -25.39 9.94 -10.81
C SER A 136 -25.79 11.27 -10.17
N LYS A 137 -25.15 11.68 -9.06
CA LYS A 137 -25.41 12.99 -8.42
C LYS A 137 -25.01 14.18 -9.28
N THR A 138 -23.98 14.04 -10.12
CA THR A 138 -23.52 15.09 -11.03
C THR A 138 -24.50 15.30 -12.17
N SER A 139 -25.10 14.22 -12.69
CA SER A 139 -26.16 14.26 -13.72
C SER A 139 -27.44 15.00 -13.27
N TYR A 140 -27.85 14.85 -12.00
CA TYR A 140 -28.99 15.61 -11.45
C TYR A 140 -28.69 17.11 -11.29
N LYS A 141 -27.43 17.50 -11.05
CA LYS A 141 -27.03 18.92 -10.91
C LYS A 141 -26.82 19.63 -12.25
N SER A 142 -26.39 18.93 -13.30
CA SER A 142 -26.32 19.51 -14.65
C SER A 142 -27.71 19.76 -15.27
N SER A 143 -28.75 19.08 -14.79
CA SER A 143 -30.12 19.24 -15.26
C SER A 143 -30.88 20.40 -14.59
N SER A 144 -30.39 20.94 -13.48
CA SER A 144 -31.01 22.08 -12.78
C SER A 144 -30.40 23.45 -13.15
N GLY A 145 -29.28 23.48 -13.88
CA GLY A 145 -28.63 24.71 -14.34
C GLY A 145 -29.27 25.38 -15.57
N THR A 146 -30.10 24.65 -16.34
CA THR A 146 -30.75 25.19 -17.56
C THR A 146 -32.08 25.88 -17.28
N SER A 147 -32.63 25.77 -16.07
CA SER A 147 -33.94 26.36 -15.72
C SER A 147 -33.89 27.87 -15.44
N ALA A 148 -32.73 28.41 -15.04
CA ALA A 148 -32.60 29.83 -14.72
C ALA A 148 -32.61 30.77 -15.95
N TYR A 149 -32.26 30.26 -17.14
CA TYR A 149 -32.30 31.05 -18.39
C TYR A 149 -33.69 31.11 -19.01
N TYR A 150 -34.56 30.12 -18.75
CA TYR A 150 -35.96 30.17 -19.19
C TYR A 150 -36.88 30.91 -18.23
N CYS A 151 -36.55 30.96 -16.93
CA CYS A 151 -37.36 31.66 -15.93
C CYS A 151 -37.25 33.20 -16.00
N THR A 152 -36.13 33.74 -16.50
CA THR A 152 -35.96 35.20 -16.67
C THR A 152 -36.55 35.76 -17.97
N MET A 153 -36.67 34.95 -19.03
CA MET A 153 -37.32 35.38 -20.29
C MET A 153 -38.86 35.38 -20.22
N PHE A 154 -39.47 34.70 -19.24
CA PHE A 154 -40.94 34.69 -19.07
C PHE A 154 -41.48 35.84 -18.21
N MET A 155 -40.64 36.65 -17.56
CA MET A 155 -41.09 37.79 -16.73
C MET A 155 -40.98 39.17 -17.43
N LEU A 156 -40.62 39.22 -18.73
CA LEU A 156 -40.53 40.48 -19.49
C LEU A 156 -41.54 40.61 -20.64
N ARG A 157 -42.47 39.66 -20.78
CA ARG A 157 -43.63 39.76 -21.69
C ARG A 157 -44.86 39.16 -21.02
N GLY A 158 -45.67 40.01 -20.39
CA GLY A 158 -46.96 39.65 -19.81
C GLY A 158 -47.39 40.66 -18.77
#